data_AF-A0A1I7VQ06-F1
#
_entry.id   AF-A0A1I7VQ06-F1
#
_cell.length_a   1.000
_cell.length_b   1.000
_cell.length_c   1.000
_cell.angle_alpha   90.00
_cell.angle_beta   90.00
_cell.angle_gamma   90.00
#
_symmetry.space_group_name_H-M   'P 1'
#
loop_
_entity.id
_entity.type
_entity.pdbx_description
1 polymer ?
#
loop_
_entity_poly.entity_id
_entity_poly.type
_entity_poly.pdbx_seq_one_letter_code
_entity_poly.pdbx_strand_id
1 'polypeptide(L)'
;MALPESCASVSKYPSKDSLRERFRMLHQKRQESRKLNYEQVVEEDHRSKLPKNYDLKRKRQEWELKQMELKKAAEDRGEDYDRLQALKTQADLIERKEAVKRKKKPDKGFSDYEAMTLRQYQRLSGNIKPDIKAYEKMREVIGAKEFYPGVDTLISGTHYPTDAALNKLSEDIKAQEKKRDQYHRRRMFDPDAPIDYINERNRKFNQKLDRFYDRYTEDLKSDLERGTAI
;
A
#
# COMPACT_ATOMS: atom_id res chain seq x y z
N MET A 1 6.35 74.90 66.64
CA MET A 1 7.12 73.79 66.04
C MET A 1 6.77 72.51 66.80
N ALA A 2 6.71 71.39 66.08
CA ALA A 2 6.38 70.03 66.52
C ALA A 2 4.89 69.64 66.47
N LEU A 3 4.53 68.88 65.42
CA LEU A 3 3.55 67.81 65.49
C LEU A 3 4.18 66.55 64.86
N PRO A 4 3.88 65.36 65.42
CA PRO A 4 4.82 64.26 65.50
C PRO A 4 4.80 63.34 64.28
N GLU A 5 6.00 62.85 63.96
CA GLU A 5 6.26 61.74 63.04
C GLU A 5 5.48 60.50 63.47
N SER A 6 4.56 60.02 62.62
CA SER A 6 4.08 58.64 62.70
C SER A 6 4.66 57.84 61.54
N CYS A 7 5.64 57.03 61.92
CA CYS A 7 6.42 56.13 61.08
C CYS A 7 5.52 54.99 60.56
N ALA A 8 5.07 55.05 59.31
CA ALA A 8 4.50 53.89 58.63
C ALA A 8 5.67 53.07 58.06
N SER A 9 6.08 52.06 58.82
CA SER A 9 7.09 51.09 58.44
C SER A 9 6.71 50.42 57.10
N VAL A 10 7.49 50.67 56.05
CA VAL A 10 7.45 49.86 54.83
C VAL A 10 7.96 48.47 55.24
N SER A 11 7.03 47.57 55.55
CA SER A 11 7.38 46.22 55.98
C SER A 11 8.13 45.52 54.84
N LYS A 12 9.39 45.15 55.11
CA LYS A 12 10.23 44.34 54.21
C LYS A 12 9.64 42.96 53.89
N TYR A 13 8.55 42.62 54.59
CA TYR A 13 7.79 41.40 54.48
C TYR A 13 6.42 41.68 53.86
N PRO A 14 5.95 40.80 52.97
CA PRO A 14 4.67 40.98 52.30
C PRO A 14 3.49 40.94 53.28
N SER A 15 2.49 41.82 53.05
CA SER A 15 1.24 41.83 53.83
C SER A 15 0.57 40.46 53.83
N LYS A 16 -0.04 40.06 54.96
CA LYS A 16 -0.67 38.75 55.16
C LYS A 16 -1.67 38.41 54.05
N ASP A 17 -2.40 39.40 53.54
CA ASP A 17 -3.36 39.17 52.45
C ASP A 17 -2.67 38.93 51.10
N SER A 18 -1.57 39.64 50.81
CA SER A 18 -0.74 39.37 49.63
C SER A 18 -0.02 38.00 49.69
N LEU A 19 0.22 37.47 50.89
CA LEU A 19 0.78 36.13 51.10
C LEU A 19 -0.31 35.05 50.89
N ARG A 20 -1.54 35.32 51.35
CA ARG A 20 -2.72 34.47 51.12
C ARG A 20 -3.09 34.40 49.63
N GLU A 21 -3.05 35.51 48.91
CA GLU A 21 -3.27 35.56 47.46
C GLU A 21 -2.20 34.78 46.69
N ARG A 22 -0.93 34.97 47.04
CA ARG A 22 0.17 34.16 46.48
C ARG A 22 -0.01 32.67 46.77
N PHE A 23 -0.45 32.30 47.96
CA PHE A 23 -0.74 30.91 48.31
C PHE A 23 -1.90 30.33 47.49
N ARG A 24 -2.98 31.10 47.27
CA ARG A 24 -4.07 30.71 46.37
C ARG A 24 -3.58 30.51 44.93
N MET A 25 -2.78 31.44 44.41
CA MET A 25 -2.18 31.31 43.07
C MET A 25 -1.25 30.10 42.97
N LEU A 26 -0.45 29.80 44.00
CA LEU A 26 0.40 28.61 44.03
C LEU A 26 -0.44 27.33 44.07
N HIS A 27 -1.53 27.32 44.83
CA HIS A 27 -2.44 26.19 44.87
C HIS A 27 -3.11 25.97 43.50
N GLN A 28 -3.60 27.04 42.87
CA GLN A 28 -4.17 27.00 41.54
C GLN A 28 -3.17 26.48 40.51
N LYS A 29 -1.96 27.03 40.46
CA LYS A 29 -0.88 26.54 39.58
C LYS A 29 -0.52 25.07 39.85
N ARG A 30 -0.54 24.63 41.12
CA ARG A 30 -0.33 23.23 41.48
C ARG A 30 -1.45 22.35 40.94
N GLN A 31 -2.72 22.75 41.06
CA GLN A 31 -3.83 21.97 40.49
C GLN A 31 -3.80 21.96 38.96
N GLU A 32 -3.49 23.10 38.32
CA GLU A 32 -3.31 23.21 36.88
C GLU A 32 -2.18 22.27 36.40
N SER A 33 -1.02 22.29 37.06
CA SER A 33 0.10 21.39 36.72
C SER A 33 -0.27 19.91 36.89
N ARG A 34 -1.00 19.54 37.95
CA ARG A 34 -1.48 18.17 38.16
C ARG A 34 -2.43 17.73 37.06
N LYS A 35 -3.34 18.61 36.64
CA LYS A 35 -4.29 18.35 35.57
C LYS A 35 -3.58 18.17 34.23
N LEU A 36 -2.68 19.09 33.87
CA LEU A 36 -1.92 19.03 32.62
C LEU A 36 -1.05 17.78 32.55
N ASN A 37 -0.37 17.42 33.65
CA ASN A 37 0.42 16.20 33.70
C ASN A 37 -0.44 14.95 33.54
N TYR A 38 -1.62 14.91 34.20
CA TYR A 38 -2.54 13.79 34.06
C TYR A 38 -3.07 13.67 32.62
N GLU A 39 -3.46 14.79 32.01
CA GLU A 39 -3.92 14.85 30.62
C GLU A 39 -2.83 14.38 29.64
N GLN A 40 -1.58 14.82 29.83
CA GLN A 40 -0.44 14.36 29.02
C GLN A 40 -0.18 12.85 29.16
N VAL A 41 -0.21 12.31 30.38
CA VAL A 41 -0.02 10.86 30.60
C VAL A 41 -1.13 10.05 29.93
N VAL A 42 -2.38 10.53 30.01
CA VAL A 42 -3.53 9.89 29.36
C VAL A 42 -3.39 9.97 27.83
N GLU A 43 -2.96 11.10 27.28
CA GLU A 43 -2.70 11.25 25.84
C GLU A 43 -1.56 10.36 25.34
N GLU A 44 -0.48 10.22 26.10
CA GLU A 44 0.65 9.35 25.77
C GLU A 44 0.26 7.88 25.79
N ASP A 45 -0.52 7.45 26.79
CA ASP A 45 -1.09 6.09 26.85
C ASP A 45 -2.06 5.84 25.69
N HIS A 46 -2.90 6.82 25.37
CA HIS A 46 -3.79 6.75 24.21
C HIS A 46 -2.99 6.64 22.89
N ARG A 47 -1.95 7.45 22.70
CA ARG A 47 -1.04 7.37 21.52
C ARG A 47 -0.32 6.03 21.45
N SER A 48 0.08 5.47 22.58
CA SER A 48 0.76 4.18 22.65
C SER A 48 -0.17 3.02 22.28
N LYS A 49 -1.46 3.12 22.60
CA LYS A 49 -2.50 2.14 22.26
C LYS A 49 -2.96 2.23 20.80
N LEU A 50 -2.73 3.36 20.13
CA LEU A 50 -3.11 3.54 18.74
C LEU A 50 -2.20 2.73 17.80
N PRO A 51 -2.75 2.11 16.74
CA PRO A 51 -1.93 1.50 15.70
C PRO A 51 -0.99 2.52 15.05
N LYS A 52 0.24 2.12 14.72
CA LYS A 52 1.24 2.96 14.04
C LYS A 52 0.73 3.66 12.76
N ASN A 53 -0.28 3.09 12.10
CA ASN A 53 -0.88 3.62 10.87
C ASN A 53 -2.08 4.56 11.12
N TYR A 54 -2.44 4.84 12.37
CA TYR A 54 -3.66 5.59 12.71
C TYR A 54 -3.66 7.01 12.16
N ASP A 55 -2.57 7.77 12.35
CA ASP A 55 -2.51 9.15 11.85
C ASP A 55 -2.56 9.23 10.32
N LEU A 56 -1.96 8.26 9.62
CA LEU A 56 -2.06 8.16 8.17
C LEU A 56 -3.49 7.86 7.72
N LYS A 57 -4.19 6.97 8.43
CA LYS A 57 -5.59 6.65 8.18
C LYS A 57 -6.49 7.87 8.45
N ARG A 58 -6.26 8.59 9.54
CA ARG A 58 -7.00 9.82 9.88
C ARG A 58 -6.80 10.91 8.84
N LYS A 59 -5.55 11.19 8.46
CA LYS A 59 -5.23 12.16 7.40
C LYS A 59 -5.87 11.79 6.06
N ARG A 60 -5.91 10.49 5.72
CA ARG A 60 -6.62 10.01 4.53
C ARG A 60 -8.13 10.29 4.63
N GLN A 61 -8.76 9.98 5.76
CA GLN A 61 -10.20 10.22 5.97
C GLN A 61 -10.53 11.72 5.93
N GLU A 62 -9.73 12.57 6.58
CA GLU A 62 -9.86 14.03 6.52
C GLU A 62 -9.73 14.54 5.07
N TRP A 63 -8.78 13.99 4.31
CA TRP A 63 -8.62 14.31 2.89
C TRP A 63 -9.82 13.87 2.06
N GLU A 64 -10.34 12.66 2.26
CA GLU A 64 -11.54 12.13 1.58
C GLU A 64 -12.77 13.00 1.86
N LEU A 65 -13.00 13.38 3.12
CA LEU A 65 -14.08 14.28 3.51
C LEU A 65 -13.96 15.64 2.82
N LYS A 66 -12.76 16.22 2.81
CA LYS A 66 -12.50 17.50 2.12
C LYS A 66 -12.75 17.40 0.61
N GLN A 67 -12.38 16.29 -0.02
CA GLN A 67 -12.68 16.06 -1.44
C GLN A 67 -14.19 15.97 -1.68
N MET A 68 -14.92 15.25 -0.82
CA MET A 68 -16.38 15.13 -0.90
C MET A 68 -17.07 16.49 -0.72
N GLU A 69 -16.63 17.29 0.24
CA GLU A 69 -17.16 18.64 0.47
C GLU A 69 -16.90 19.56 -0.72
N LEU A 70 -15.70 19.54 -1.29
CA LEU A 70 -15.38 20.32 -2.48
C LEU A 70 -16.19 19.88 -3.70
N LYS A 71 -16.43 18.57 -3.85
CA LYS A 71 -17.26 18.03 -4.93
C LYS A 71 -18.71 18.49 -4.78
N LYS A 72 -19.27 18.39 -3.57
CA LYS A 72 -20.63 18.88 -3.27
C LYS A 72 -20.76 20.39 -3.52
N ALA A 73 -19.80 21.19 -3.06
CA ALA A 73 -19.80 22.62 -3.29
C ALA A 73 -19.66 23.01 -4.78
N ALA A 74 -19.01 22.18 -5.61
CA ALA A 74 -18.96 22.36 -7.05
C ALA A 74 -20.30 21.99 -7.71
N GLU A 75 -20.93 20.90 -7.26
CA GLU A 75 -22.27 20.48 -7.70
C GLU A 75 -23.34 21.52 -7.36
N ASP A 76 -23.32 22.08 -6.15
CA ASP A 76 -24.21 23.16 -5.70
C ASP A 76 -24.03 24.45 -6.53
N ARG A 77 -22.82 24.69 -7.06
CA ARG A 77 -22.52 25.79 -7.99
C ARG A 77 -22.83 25.46 -9.46
N GLY A 78 -23.16 24.20 -9.78
CA GLY A 78 -23.37 23.72 -11.15
C GLY A 78 -22.09 23.59 -11.97
N GLU A 79 -20.92 23.51 -11.34
CA GLU A 79 -19.61 23.38 -11.99
C GLU A 79 -19.13 21.93 -12.02
N ASP A 80 -18.41 21.54 -13.07
CA ASP A 80 -17.79 20.21 -13.15
C ASP A 80 -16.51 20.14 -12.29
N TYR A 81 -16.58 19.34 -11.21
CA TYR A 81 -15.49 19.15 -10.25
C TYR A 81 -14.19 18.67 -10.90
N ASP A 82 -14.28 17.74 -11.86
CA ASP A 82 -13.10 17.13 -12.47
C ASP A 82 -12.38 18.14 -13.37
N ARG A 83 -13.15 19.01 -14.05
CA ARG A 83 -12.60 20.13 -14.83
C ARG A 83 -11.92 21.17 -13.94
N LEU A 84 -12.53 21.53 -12.81
CA LEU A 84 -11.92 22.47 -11.84
C LEU A 84 -10.63 21.92 -11.23
N GLN A 85 -10.60 20.62 -10.93
CA GLN A 85 -9.38 19.97 -10.44
C GLN A 85 -8.30 19.91 -11.52
N ALA A 86 -8.66 19.57 -12.76
CA ALA A 86 -7.72 19.57 -13.88
C ALA A 86 -7.06 20.94 -14.10
N LEU A 87 -7.82 22.04 -13.95
CA LEU A 87 -7.29 23.41 -14.02
C LEU A 87 -6.32 23.75 -12.89
N LYS A 88 -6.55 23.20 -11.68
CA LYS A 88 -5.69 23.42 -10.52
C LYS A 88 -4.42 22.58 -10.55
N THR A 89 -4.45 21.42 -11.21
CA THR A 89 -3.29 20.52 -11.30
C THR A 89 -2.35 20.94 -12.41
N GLN A 90 -1.08 21.19 -12.07
CA GLN A 90 -0.02 21.42 -13.05
C GLN A 90 0.21 20.21 -13.96
N ALA A 91 0.51 20.46 -15.24
CA ALA A 91 0.75 19.43 -16.25
C ALA A 91 1.87 18.43 -15.85
N ASP A 92 2.98 18.93 -15.29
CA ASP A 92 4.12 18.10 -14.85
C ASP A 92 3.72 17.05 -13.80
N LEU A 93 2.78 17.38 -12.92
CA LEU A 93 2.29 16.45 -11.89
C LEU A 93 1.40 15.37 -12.49
N ILE A 94 0.64 15.70 -13.54
CA ILE A 94 -0.17 14.74 -14.31
C ILE A 94 0.77 13.77 -15.02
N GLU A 95 1.78 14.28 -15.72
CA GLU A 95 2.77 13.45 -16.42
C GLU A 95 3.51 12.52 -15.44
N ARG A 96 3.95 13.01 -14.28
CA ARG A 96 4.58 12.17 -13.26
C ARG A 96 3.63 11.08 -12.74
N LYS A 97 2.36 11.40 -12.49
CA LYS A 97 1.35 10.41 -12.05
C LYS A 97 1.12 9.36 -13.13
N GLU A 98 1.02 9.77 -14.39
CA GLU A 98 0.91 8.84 -15.50
C GLU A 98 2.16 7.98 -15.65
N ALA A 99 3.35 8.56 -15.54
CA ALA A 99 4.61 7.84 -15.59
C ALA A 99 4.69 6.77 -14.49
N VAL A 100 4.23 7.07 -13.26
CA VAL A 100 4.15 6.09 -12.17
C VAL A 100 3.14 4.98 -12.48
N LYS A 101 1.98 5.30 -13.06
CA LYS A 101 1.02 4.26 -13.52
C LYS A 101 1.60 3.39 -14.65
N ARG A 102 2.44 3.98 -15.51
CA ARG A 102 3.14 3.28 -16.60
C ARG A 102 4.31 2.41 -16.09
N LYS A 103 4.87 2.67 -14.90
CA LYS A 103 5.94 1.86 -14.31
C LYS A 103 5.41 0.45 -14.01
N LYS A 104 5.82 -0.52 -14.84
CA LYS A 104 5.55 -1.95 -14.65
C LYS A 104 6.29 -2.45 -13.42
N LYS A 105 5.63 -3.26 -12.59
CA LYS A 105 6.28 -3.97 -11.48
C LYS A 105 7.14 -5.10 -12.07
N PRO A 106 8.48 -5.07 -11.93
CA PRO A 106 9.33 -6.12 -12.47
C PRO A 106 9.07 -7.44 -11.76
N ASP A 107 9.31 -8.55 -12.46
CA ASP A 107 9.30 -9.87 -11.82
C ASP A 107 10.50 -9.96 -10.86
N LYS A 108 10.24 -10.41 -9.63
CA LYS A 108 11.26 -10.51 -8.59
C LYS A 108 11.96 -11.87 -8.59
N GLY A 109 11.56 -12.77 -9.50
CA GLY A 109 12.04 -14.14 -9.56
C GLY A 109 11.18 -15.09 -8.71
N PHE A 110 11.50 -16.37 -8.82
CA PHE A 110 10.84 -17.43 -8.06
C PHE A 110 11.32 -17.40 -6.59
N SER A 111 10.38 -17.31 -5.65
CA SER A 111 10.63 -17.53 -4.22
C SER A 111 10.00 -18.84 -3.78
N ASP A 112 8.67 -18.86 -3.70
CA ASP A 112 7.86 -20.00 -3.28
C ASP A 112 6.70 -20.22 -4.24
N TYR A 113 6.18 -21.45 -4.27
CA TYR A 113 5.01 -21.78 -5.08
C TYR A 113 3.78 -20.97 -4.65
N GLU A 114 3.56 -20.73 -3.36
CA GLU A 114 2.44 -19.93 -2.86
C GLU A 114 2.52 -18.47 -3.31
N ALA A 115 3.71 -17.86 -3.26
CA ALA A 115 3.92 -16.50 -3.74
C ALA A 115 3.68 -16.40 -5.26
N MET A 116 4.07 -17.43 -6.02
CA MET A 116 3.81 -17.52 -7.46
C MET A 116 2.32 -17.69 -7.76
N THR A 117 1.62 -18.57 -7.06
CA THR A 117 0.18 -18.79 -7.25
C THR A 117 -0.63 -17.55 -6.89
N LEU A 118 -0.27 -16.86 -5.80
CA LEU A 118 -0.90 -15.60 -5.39
C LEU A 118 -0.70 -14.51 -6.44
N ARG A 119 0.50 -14.37 -7.02
CA ARG A 119 0.75 -13.43 -8.12
C ARG A 119 -0.06 -13.76 -9.36
N GLN A 120 -0.14 -15.04 -9.73
CA GLN A 120 -0.98 -15.49 -10.83
C GLN A 120 -2.45 -15.16 -10.56
N TYR A 121 -2.95 -15.47 -9.37
CA TYR A 121 -4.31 -15.19 -8.95
C TYR A 121 -4.63 -13.69 -9.01
N GLN A 122 -3.80 -12.83 -8.43
CA GLN A 122 -3.96 -11.37 -8.50
C GLN A 122 -4.00 -10.84 -9.93
N ARG A 123 -3.17 -11.42 -10.82
CA ARG A 123 -3.17 -11.05 -12.24
C ARG A 123 -4.46 -11.50 -12.94
N LEU A 124 -4.95 -12.70 -12.64
CA LEU A 124 -6.18 -13.23 -13.24
C LEU A 124 -7.39 -12.46 -12.73
N SER A 125 -7.50 -12.24 -11.41
CA SER A 125 -8.61 -11.47 -10.81
C SER A 125 -8.63 -10.02 -11.28
N GLY A 126 -7.47 -9.38 -11.45
CA GLY A 126 -7.40 -8.03 -12.02
C GLY A 126 -7.78 -7.94 -13.50
N ASN A 127 -7.72 -9.04 -14.24
CA ASN A 127 -8.10 -9.09 -15.66
C ASN A 127 -9.59 -9.39 -15.87
N ILE A 128 -10.27 -9.97 -14.88
CA ILE A 128 -11.70 -10.28 -14.95
C ILE A 128 -12.48 -8.96 -14.92
N LYS A 129 -13.27 -8.72 -15.97
CA LYS A 129 -14.24 -7.62 -16.03
C LYS A 129 -15.64 -8.19 -15.76
N PRO A 130 -16.25 -7.92 -14.59
CA PRO A 130 -17.60 -8.35 -14.27
C PRO A 130 -18.65 -7.60 -15.11
N ASP A 131 -19.70 -8.29 -15.54
CA ASP A 131 -20.87 -7.67 -16.15
C ASP A 131 -21.90 -7.34 -15.07
N ILE A 132 -22.01 -6.05 -14.75
CA ILE A 132 -22.90 -5.54 -13.69
C ILE A 132 -24.37 -5.78 -14.05
N LYS A 133 -24.74 -5.67 -15.33
CA LYS A 133 -26.14 -5.85 -15.74
C LYS A 133 -26.59 -7.30 -15.58
N ALA A 134 -25.73 -8.25 -15.94
CA ALA A 134 -25.98 -9.67 -15.75
C ALA A 134 -26.08 -10.01 -14.25
N TYR A 135 -25.21 -9.42 -13.43
CA TYR A 135 -25.22 -9.58 -11.98
C TYR A 135 -26.53 -9.06 -11.35
N GLU A 136 -26.99 -7.87 -11.73
CA GLU A 136 -28.25 -7.30 -11.23
C GLU A 136 -29.47 -8.14 -11.60
N LYS A 137 -29.55 -8.61 -12.85
CA LYS A 137 -30.62 -9.53 -13.29
C LYS A 137 -30.61 -10.83 -12.49
N MET A 138 -29.43 -11.41 -12.28
CA MET A 138 -29.29 -12.63 -11.48
C MET A 138 -29.74 -12.41 -10.03
N ARG A 139 -29.41 -11.25 -9.45
CA ARG A 139 -29.84 -10.86 -8.10
C ARG A 139 -31.37 -10.72 -8.01
N GLU A 140 -32.02 -10.17 -9.02
CA GLU A 140 -33.49 -10.05 -9.06
C GLU A 140 -34.18 -11.42 -9.18
N VAL A 141 -33.65 -12.31 -10.02
CA VAL A 141 -34.23 -13.65 -10.25
C VAL A 141 -34.10 -14.56 -9.03
N ILE A 142 -32.92 -14.57 -8.39
CA ILE A 142 -32.63 -15.45 -7.24
C ILE A 142 -33.20 -14.85 -5.93
N GLY A 143 -33.31 -13.52 -5.85
CA GLY A 143 -33.74 -12.82 -4.65
C GLY A 143 -32.63 -12.68 -3.61
N ALA A 144 -32.75 -11.68 -2.74
CA ALA A 144 -31.65 -11.25 -1.86
C ALA A 144 -31.18 -12.31 -0.85
N LYS A 145 -32.06 -13.20 -0.39
CA LYS A 145 -31.73 -14.20 0.66
C LYS A 145 -30.88 -15.36 0.13
N GLU A 146 -31.15 -15.82 -1.08
CA GLU A 146 -30.40 -16.91 -1.71
C GLU A 146 -29.17 -16.40 -2.45
N PHE A 147 -29.22 -15.17 -2.96
CA PHE A 147 -28.12 -14.55 -3.69
C PHE A 147 -26.91 -14.21 -2.80
N TYR A 148 -27.15 -13.94 -1.51
CA TYR A 148 -26.10 -13.75 -0.51
C TYR A 148 -26.12 -14.94 0.47
N PRO A 149 -25.56 -16.10 0.05
CA PRO A 149 -25.60 -17.31 0.85
C PRO A 149 -24.75 -17.14 2.12
N GLY A 150 -25.33 -17.55 3.25
CA GLY A 150 -24.61 -17.79 4.49
C GLY A 150 -24.10 -19.23 4.59
N VAL A 151 -23.67 -19.63 5.78
CA VAL A 151 -23.17 -20.99 6.05
C VAL A 151 -24.26 -22.06 5.91
N ASP A 152 -25.51 -21.71 6.25
CA ASP A 152 -26.64 -22.64 6.32
C ASP A 152 -27.59 -22.57 5.11
N THR A 153 -27.33 -21.69 4.15
CA THR A 153 -28.17 -21.57 2.94
C THR A 153 -27.77 -22.63 1.93
N LEU A 154 -28.68 -23.56 1.66
CA LEU A 154 -28.51 -24.56 0.61
C LEU A 154 -28.80 -23.92 -0.75
N ILE A 155 -27.74 -23.56 -1.49
CA ILE A 155 -27.87 -23.18 -2.90
C ILE A 155 -28.12 -24.46 -3.69
N SER A 156 -29.37 -24.69 -4.06
CA SER A 156 -29.73 -25.74 -5.01
C SER A 156 -28.98 -25.51 -6.33
N GLY A 157 -28.52 -26.57 -7.00
CA GLY A 157 -27.74 -26.55 -8.25
C GLY A 157 -28.50 -26.02 -9.48
N THR A 158 -29.22 -24.91 -9.33
CA THR A 158 -30.01 -24.21 -10.34
C THR A 158 -29.18 -23.26 -11.20
N HIS A 159 -27.90 -23.06 -10.89
CA HIS A 159 -27.01 -22.23 -11.69
C HIS A 159 -26.50 -23.01 -12.92
N TYR A 160 -27.21 -22.84 -14.03
CA TYR A 160 -26.76 -23.26 -15.36
C TYR A 160 -26.05 -22.09 -16.03
N PRO A 161 -24.71 -22.11 -16.14
CA PRO A 161 -23.98 -21.04 -16.82
C PRO A 161 -24.38 -21.00 -18.29
N THR A 162 -24.46 -19.79 -18.84
CA THR A 162 -24.69 -19.61 -20.27
C THR A 162 -23.51 -20.14 -21.08
N ASP A 163 -23.76 -20.61 -22.31
CA ASP A 163 -22.70 -21.09 -23.20
C ASP A 163 -21.62 -20.02 -23.46
N ALA A 164 -22.01 -18.75 -23.49
CA ALA A 164 -21.07 -17.63 -23.59
C ALA A 164 -20.11 -17.56 -22.39
N ALA A 165 -20.60 -17.82 -21.17
CA ALA A 165 -19.77 -17.84 -19.97
C ALA A 165 -18.81 -19.04 -19.97
N LEU A 166 -19.28 -20.22 -20.43
CA LEU A 166 -18.44 -21.40 -20.61
C LEU A 166 -17.35 -21.18 -21.65
N ASN A 167 -17.68 -20.57 -22.79
CA ASN A 167 -16.71 -20.24 -23.82
C ASN A 167 -15.64 -19.27 -23.31
N LYS A 168 -16.03 -18.21 -22.59
CA LYS A 168 -15.09 -17.27 -21.98
C LYS A 168 -14.13 -17.95 -21.00
N LEU A 169 -14.64 -18.85 -20.15
CA LEU A 169 -13.80 -19.63 -19.25
C LEU A 169 -12.82 -20.52 -20.03
N SER A 170 -13.28 -21.16 -21.10
CA SER A 170 -12.45 -22.02 -21.94
C SER A 170 -11.31 -21.25 -22.63
N GLU A 171 -11.59 -20.03 -23.11
CA GLU A 171 -10.61 -19.13 -23.71
C GLU A 171 -9.58 -18.67 -22.67
N ASP A 172 -10.03 -18.33 -21.46
CA ASP A 172 -9.16 -17.95 -20.36
C ASP A 172 -8.21 -19.09 -19.94
N ILE A 173 -8.69 -20.33 -19.92
CA ILE A 173 -7.85 -21.52 -19.64
C ILE A 173 -6.82 -21.72 -20.74
N LYS A 174 -7.22 -21.70 -22.02
CA LYS A 174 -6.28 -21.80 -23.16
C LYS A 174 -5.23 -20.68 -23.14
N ALA A 175 -5.62 -19.47 -22.75
CA ALA A 175 -4.71 -18.34 -22.60
C ALA A 175 -3.71 -18.54 -21.44
N GLN A 176 -4.15 -19.17 -20.34
CA GLN A 176 -3.28 -19.54 -19.22
C GLN A 176 -2.26 -20.61 -19.64
N GLU A 177 -2.68 -21.64 -20.36
CA GLU A 177 -1.79 -22.68 -20.90
C GLU A 177 -0.72 -22.07 -21.81
N LYS A 178 -1.14 -21.26 -22.80
CA LYS A 178 -0.21 -20.56 -23.70
C LYS A 178 0.81 -19.70 -22.95
N LYS A 179 0.40 -19.01 -21.87
CA LYS A 179 1.33 -18.25 -21.02
C LYS A 179 2.30 -19.13 -20.25
N ARG A 180 1.85 -20.30 -19.78
CA ARG A 180 2.69 -21.28 -19.09
C ARG A 180 3.73 -21.86 -20.04
N ASP A 181 3.36 -22.18 -21.28
CA ASP A 181 4.29 -22.71 -22.27
C ASP A 181 5.35 -21.67 -22.66
N GLN A 182 4.96 -20.40 -22.72
CA GLN A 182 5.87 -19.27 -22.97
C GLN A 182 6.72 -18.86 -21.75
N TYR A 183 6.47 -19.44 -20.56
CA TYR A 183 7.26 -19.14 -19.37
C TYR A 183 8.72 -19.56 -19.56
N HIS A 184 8.94 -20.76 -20.11
CA HIS A 184 10.27 -21.24 -20.47
C HIS A 184 10.59 -20.88 -21.92
N ARG A 185 11.00 -19.63 -22.17
CA ARG A 185 11.49 -19.24 -23.50
C ARG A 185 12.83 -19.89 -23.76
N ARG A 186 12.96 -20.59 -24.90
CA ARG A 186 14.26 -21.04 -25.39
C ARG A 186 15.14 -19.83 -25.63
N ARG A 187 16.32 -19.79 -25.01
CA ARG A 187 17.36 -18.83 -25.41
C ARG A 187 17.76 -19.18 -26.85
N MET A 188 17.92 -18.18 -27.70
CA MET A 188 18.37 -18.43 -29.07
C MET A 188 19.73 -19.12 -29.04
N PHE A 189 19.89 -20.14 -29.89
CA PHE A 189 21.18 -20.79 -30.08
C PHE A 189 22.07 -19.83 -30.85
N ASP A 190 23.22 -19.50 -30.28
CA ASP A 190 24.25 -18.72 -30.94
C ASP A 190 25.15 -19.69 -31.73
N PRO A 191 25.14 -19.66 -33.07
CA PRO A 191 25.94 -20.57 -33.88
C PRO A 191 27.45 -20.31 -33.80
N ASP A 192 27.86 -19.11 -33.38
CA ASP A 192 29.27 -18.70 -33.35
C ASP A 192 29.92 -18.93 -31.97
N ALA A 193 29.13 -19.33 -30.98
CA ALA A 193 29.64 -19.64 -29.65
C ALA A 193 30.51 -20.91 -29.66
N PRO A 194 31.66 -20.93 -28.94
CA PRO A 194 32.49 -22.12 -28.81
C PRO A 194 31.69 -23.31 -28.30
N ILE A 195 31.68 -24.41 -29.05
CA ILE A 195 30.93 -25.62 -28.72
C ILE A 195 31.79 -26.48 -27.78
N ASP A 196 31.42 -26.51 -26.51
CA ASP A 196 32.06 -27.29 -25.44
C ASP A 196 31.35 -28.62 -25.16
N TYR A 197 30.38 -29.01 -26.01
CA TYR A 197 29.52 -30.17 -25.79
C TYR A 197 29.40 -31.07 -27.04
N ILE A 198 29.21 -32.37 -26.81
CA ILE A 198 29.00 -33.36 -27.88
C ILE A 198 27.50 -33.62 -28.14
N ASN A 199 26.65 -33.52 -27.10
CA ASN A 199 25.21 -33.77 -27.20
C ASN A 199 24.37 -32.73 -26.44
N GLU A 200 23.06 -32.68 -26.70
CA GLU A 200 22.13 -31.71 -26.10
C GLU A 200 22.04 -31.84 -24.57
N ARG A 201 22.16 -33.05 -24.03
CA ARG A 201 22.11 -33.30 -22.59
C ARG A 201 23.37 -32.76 -21.90
N ASN A 202 24.53 -32.92 -22.55
CA ASN A 202 25.82 -32.40 -22.14
C ASN A 202 25.80 -30.87 -22.18
N ARG A 203 25.27 -30.25 -23.26
CA ARG A 203 25.07 -28.80 -23.33
C ARG A 203 24.29 -28.25 -22.12
N LYS A 204 23.16 -28.88 -21.78
CA LYS A 204 22.34 -28.47 -20.61
C LYS A 204 23.06 -28.67 -19.29
N PHE A 205 23.94 -29.68 -19.21
CA PHE A 205 24.75 -29.95 -18.03
C PHE A 205 25.86 -28.91 -17.89
N ASN A 206 26.61 -28.60 -18.95
CA ASN A 206 27.61 -27.54 -18.95
C ASN A 206 26.97 -26.18 -18.63
N GLN A 207 25.84 -25.83 -19.26
CA GLN A 207 25.08 -24.62 -18.90
C GLN A 207 24.60 -24.59 -17.44
N LYS A 208 24.43 -25.76 -16.81
CA LYS A 208 24.12 -25.83 -15.37
C LYS A 208 25.39 -25.54 -14.57
N LEU A 209 26.53 -26.13 -14.94
CA LEU A 209 27.82 -25.86 -14.31
C LEU A 209 28.18 -24.37 -14.40
N ASP A 210 28.07 -23.76 -15.58
CA ASP A 210 28.35 -22.33 -15.79
C ASP A 210 27.57 -21.47 -14.80
N ARG A 211 26.26 -21.70 -14.63
CA ARG A 211 25.42 -20.91 -13.70
C ARG A 211 25.90 -20.92 -12.24
N PHE A 212 26.51 -22.01 -11.80
CA PHE A 212 26.97 -22.16 -10.41
C PHE A 212 28.45 -21.85 -10.24
N TYR A 213 29.27 -22.22 -11.23
CA TYR A 213 30.72 -22.22 -11.11
C TYR A 213 31.40 -21.12 -11.92
N ASP A 214 30.78 -20.51 -12.96
CA ASP A 214 31.43 -19.46 -13.77
C ASP A 214 32.08 -18.42 -12.86
N ARG A 215 31.31 -17.90 -11.89
CA ARG A 215 31.76 -16.86 -10.95
C ARG A 215 33.05 -17.22 -10.19
N TYR A 216 33.32 -18.51 -9.99
CA TYR A 216 34.49 -19.00 -9.26
C TYR A 216 35.61 -19.46 -10.19
N THR A 217 35.31 -19.69 -11.47
CA THR A 217 36.25 -20.23 -12.46
C THR A 217 36.56 -19.24 -13.58
N GLU A 218 36.16 -17.96 -13.47
CA GLU A 218 36.42 -16.92 -14.47
C GLU A 218 37.92 -16.79 -14.77
N ASP A 219 38.76 -16.80 -13.73
CA ASP A 219 40.21 -16.69 -13.87
C ASP A 219 40.79 -17.88 -14.65
N LEU A 220 40.44 -19.11 -14.24
CA LEU A 220 40.87 -20.34 -14.93
C LEU A 220 40.43 -20.37 -16.39
N LYS A 221 39.21 -19.92 -16.68
CA LYS A 221 38.68 -19.83 -18.04
C LYS A 221 39.46 -18.80 -18.86
N SER A 222 39.75 -17.65 -18.27
CA SER A 222 40.57 -16.61 -18.91
C SER A 222 42.00 -17.08 -19.17
N ASP A 223 42.60 -17.86 -18.28
CA ASP A 223 43.95 -18.41 -18.45
C ASP A 223 43.97 -19.45 -19.57
N LEU A 224 42.95 -20.30 -19.65
CA LEU A 224 42.75 -21.25 -20.75
C LEU A 224 42.62 -20.52 -22.10
N GLU A 225 41.82 -19.45 -22.17
CA GLU A 225 41.66 -18.63 -23.37
C GLU A 225 42.96 -17.89 -23.76
N ARG A 226 43.83 -17.58 -22.78
CA ARG A 226 45.16 -17.00 -22.99
C ARG A 226 46.25 -18.04 -23.27
N GLY A 227 45.91 -19.32 -23.37
CA GLY A 227 46.88 -20.39 -23.67
C GLY A 227 47.69 -20.85 -22.45
N THR A 228 47.09 -20.85 -21.26
CA THR A 228 47.67 -21.32 -19.98
C THR A 228 48.95 -20.58 -19.55
N ALA A 229 49.18 -19.38 -20.09
CA ALA A 229 50.24 -18.49 -19.64
C ALA A 229 49.81 -17.81 -18.32
N ILE A 230 50.58 -18.04 -17.26
CA ILE A 230 50.48 -17.34 -15.97
C ILE A 230 50.93 -15.88 -16.14
#